data_AF-A0A8B9AFV3-F1
#
_entry.id   AF-A0A8B9AFV3-F1
#
_cell.length_a   1.000
_cell.length_b   1.000
_cell.length_c   1.000
_cell.angle_alpha   90.00
_cell.angle_beta   90.00
_cell.angle_gamma   90.00
#
_symmetry.space_group_name_H-M   'P 1'
#
loop_
_entity.id
_entity.type
_entity.pdbx_description
1 polymer ?
#
loop_
_entity_poly.entity_id
_entity_poly.type
_entity_poly.pdbx_seq_one_letter_code
_entity_poly.pdbx_strand_id
1 'polypeptide(L)'
;MALDVNEEASDKVLEVEQKYNEIRRPVYIKRNEIIQSIPDFWLTAFLSHPALSDLLTEEDQKIFKYLVSLDVEDCQDLKSGYSIIFNFSPNPYFEDTKLVKTYSFTEEGVANITATTIKWKE
;
A
#
# COMPACT_ATOMS: atom_id res chain seq x y z
N MET A 1 -14.51 -35.29 -0.58
CA MET A 1 -14.03 -35.46 0.80
C MET A 1 -12.70 -34.75 1.03
N ALA A 2 -11.62 -35.00 0.28
CA ALA A 2 -10.35 -34.25 0.46
C ALA A 2 -10.39 -32.79 -0.05
N LEU A 3 -11.09 -32.52 -1.15
CA LEU A 3 -11.29 -31.15 -1.68
C LEU A 3 -12.08 -30.27 -0.69
N ASP A 4 -13.09 -30.86 -0.06
CA ASP A 4 -13.98 -30.22 0.93
C ASP A 4 -13.23 -29.75 2.19
N VAL A 5 -12.28 -30.57 2.67
CA VAL A 5 -11.44 -30.23 3.83
C VAL A 5 -10.46 -29.08 3.51
N ASN A 6 -9.92 -29.03 2.29
CA ASN A 6 -9.01 -27.96 1.87
C ASN A 6 -9.75 -26.62 1.69
N GLU A 7 -10.96 -26.66 1.15
CA GLU A 7 -11.82 -25.48 1.01
C GLU A 7 -12.20 -24.91 2.38
N GLU A 8 -12.66 -25.77 3.30
CA GLU A 8 -12.97 -25.38 4.69
C GLU A 8 -11.74 -24.79 5.42
N ALA A 9 -10.55 -25.36 5.20
CA ALA A 9 -9.32 -24.83 5.76
C ALA A 9 -8.97 -23.44 5.19
N SER A 10 -9.16 -23.24 3.88
CA SER A 10 -8.92 -21.95 3.22
C SER A 10 -9.86 -20.87 3.76
N ASP A 11 -11.13 -21.20 3.96
CA ASP A 11 -12.11 -20.25 4.47
C ASP A 11 -11.85 -19.88 5.94
N LYS A 12 -11.45 -20.84 6.77
CA LYS A 12 -11.03 -20.55 8.15
C LYS A 12 -9.80 -19.65 8.22
N VAL A 13 -8.82 -19.85 7.33
CA VAL A 13 -7.66 -18.94 7.22
C VAL A 13 -8.13 -17.54 6.84
N LEU A 14 -9.02 -17.44 5.86
CA LEU A 14 -9.56 -16.17 5.41
C LEU A 14 -10.29 -15.42 6.53
N GLU A 15 -11.17 -16.09 7.29
CA GLU A 15 -11.88 -15.49 8.42
C GLU A 15 -10.92 -14.92 9.48
N VAL A 16 -9.82 -15.64 9.75
CA VAL A 16 -8.78 -15.18 10.66
C VAL A 16 -8.09 -13.93 10.13
N GLU A 17 -7.73 -13.90 8.84
CA GLU A 17 -7.10 -12.74 8.23
C GLU A 17 -8.02 -11.52 8.22
N GLN A 18 -9.31 -11.70 7.89
CA GLN A 18 -10.33 -10.64 7.91
C GLN A 18 -10.43 -10.01 9.29
N LYS A 19 -10.59 -10.86 10.32
CA LYS A 19 -10.63 -10.43 11.72
C LYS A 19 -9.38 -9.63 12.11
N TYR A 20 -8.19 -10.10 11.73
CA TYR A 20 -6.96 -9.39 12.07
C TYR A 20 -6.77 -8.11 11.28
N ASN A 21 -7.25 -8.01 10.04
CA ASN A 21 -7.23 -6.77 9.28
C ASN A 21 -8.07 -5.69 9.97
N GLU A 22 -9.30 -6.02 10.38
CA GLU A 22 -10.17 -5.12 11.14
C GLU A 22 -9.53 -4.64 12.45
N ILE A 23 -8.86 -5.54 13.18
CA ILE A 23 -8.15 -5.20 14.42
C ILE A 23 -6.92 -4.31 14.15
N ARG A 24 -6.19 -4.55 13.06
CA ARG A 24 -4.98 -3.80 12.70
C ARG A 24 -5.29 -2.41 12.13
N ARG A 25 -6.42 -2.24 11.42
CA ARG A 25 -6.78 -0.97 10.79
C ARG A 25 -6.75 0.24 11.73
N PRO A 26 -7.40 0.24 12.92
CA PRO A 26 -7.31 1.38 13.85
C PRO A 26 -5.89 1.61 14.36
N VAL A 27 -5.08 0.56 14.51
CA VAL A 27 -3.67 0.68 14.91
C VAL A 27 -2.85 1.36 13.80
N TYR A 28 -3.08 1.00 12.54
CA TYR A 28 -2.41 1.64 11.40
C TYR A 28 -2.82 3.10 11.23
N ILE A 29 -4.10 3.43 11.43
CA ILE A 29 -4.57 4.82 11.44
C ILE A 29 -3.84 5.59 12.55
N LYS A 30 -3.79 5.04 13.77
CA LYS A 30 -3.11 5.70 14.89
C LYS A 30 -1.61 5.87 14.65
N ARG A 31 -0.96 4.86 14.06
CA ARG A 31 0.44 4.93 13.63
C ARG A 31 0.65 6.05 12.63
N ASN A 32 -0.25 6.19 11.65
CA ASN A 32 -0.16 7.25 10.64
C ASN A 32 -0.25 8.66 11.27
N GLU A 33 -1.17 8.87 12.22
CA GLU A 33 -1.27 10.13 12.97
C GLU A 33 0.03 10.48 13.70
N ILE A 34 0.69 9.50 14.32
CA ILE A 34 1.97 9.71 15.01
C ILE A 34 3.07 10.04 14.00
N ILE A 35 3.15 9.30 12.90
CA ILE A 35 4.16 9.51 11.84
C ILE A 35 4.08 10.92 11.25
N GLN A 36 2.90 11.53 11.14
CA GLN A 36 2.76 12.91 10.65
C GLN A 36 3.55 13.94 11.47
N SER A 37 3.90 13.63 12.73
CA SER A 37 4.73 14.50 13.58
C SER A 37 6.24 14.30 13.38
N ILE A 38 6.66 13.32 12.59
CA ILE A 38 8.06 12.96 12.35
C ILE A 38 8.46 13.39 10.92
N PRO A 39 9.25 14.46 10.76
CA PRO A 39 9.67 14.93 9.44
C PRO A 39 10.40 13.84 8.65
N ASP A 40 10.15 13.79 7.34
CA ASP A 40 10.81 12.89 6.39
C ASP A 40 10.80 11.40 6.76
N PHE A 41 9.86 10.96 7.62
CA PHE A 41 9.83 9.59 8.13
C PHE A 41 9.82 8.55 7.00
N TRP A 42 8.93 8.70 6.03
CA TRP A 42 8.80 7.73 4.94
C TRP A 42 9.99 7.77 3.97
N LEU A 43 10.50 8.95 3.61
CA LEU A 43 11.74 9.07 2.83
C LEU A 43 12.90 8.37 3.54
N THR A 44 13.08 8.64 4.83
CA THR A 44 14.13 8.02 5.66
C THR A 44 13.97 6.50 5.72
N ALA A 45 12.74 6.02 5.91
CA ALA A 45 12.44 4.59 5.96
C ALA A 45 12.76 3.88 4.64
N PHE A 46 12.39 4.46 3.49
CA PHE A 46 12.70 3.89 2.18
C PHE A 46 14.20 3.88 1.89
N LEU A 47 14.91 4.97 2.19
CA LEU A 47 16.37 5.06 2.00
C LEU A 47 17.15 4.14 2.94
N SER A 48 16.59 3.79 4.09
CA SER A 48 17.21 2.84 5.02
C SER A 48 16.97 1.39 4.64
N HIS A 49 16.03 1.11 3.73
CA HIS A 49 15.72 -0.26 3.30
C HIS A 49 16.60 -0.67 2.11
N PRO A 50 17.46 -1.69 2.23
CA PRO A 50 18.49 -2.00 1.22
C PRO A 50 17.98 -2.20 -0.20
N ALA A 51 16.83 -2.86 -0.37
CA ALA A 51 16.28 -3.11 -1.71
C ALA A 51 15.48 -1.93 -2.28
N LEU A 52 15.04 -0.99 -1.44
CA LEU A 52 14.18 0.12 -1.87
C LEU A 52 15.00 1.39 -2.08
N SER A 53 16.10 1.57 -1.34
CA SER A 53 17.03 2.69 -1.50
C SER A 53 17.56 2.77 -2.94
N ASP A 54 17.90 1.62 -3.51
CA ASP A 54 18.50 1.51 -4.84
C ASP A 54 17.52 1.86 -5.97
N LEU A 55 16.21 1.90 -5.66
CA LEU A 55 15.16 2.27 -6.61
C LEU A 55 14.90 3.79 -6.66
N LEU A 56 15.42 4.56 -5.70
CA LEU A 56 15.15 5.99 -5.59
C LEU A 56 16.34 6.81 -6.11
N THR A 57 16.14 7.48 -7.25
CA THR A 57 17.13 8.44 -7.76
C THR A 57 17.19 9.70 -6.89
N GLU A 58 18.19 10.55 -7.09
CA GLU A 58 18.29 11.84 -6.39
C GLU A 58 17.08 12.75 -6.66
N GLU A 59 16.45 12.63 -7.83
CA GLU A 59 15.25 13.39 -8.17
C GLU A 59 14.01 12.84 -7.46
N ASP A 60 13.86 11.51 -7.42
CA ASP A 60 12.78 10.84 -6.67
C ASP A 60 12.84 11.19 -5.19
N GLN A 61 14.05 11.29 -4.62
CA GLN A 61 14.22 11.69 -3.22
C GLN A 61 13.66 13.10 -2.95
N LYS A 62 13.76 14.03 -3.91
CA LYS A 62 13.17 15.38 -3.77
C LYS A 62 11.63 15.33 -3.81
N ILE A 63 11.06 14.45 -4.64
CA ILE A 63 9.61 14.19 -4.69
C ILE A 63 9.15 13.55 -3.37
N PHE A 64 9.89 12.56 -2.87
CA PHE A 64 9.57 11.82 -1.64
C PHE A 64 9.59 12.69 -0.39
N LYS A 65 10.23 13.87 -0.40
CA LYS A 65 10.07 14.87 0.69
C LYS A 65 8.63 15.33 0.87
N TYR A 66 7.80 15.21 -0.17
CA TYR A 66 6.38 15.56 -0.11
C TYR A 66 5.49 14.36 0.26
N LEU A 67 6.05 13.15 0.43
CA LEU A 67 5.32 11.94 0.81
C LEU A 67 4.90 12.04 2.28
N VAL A 68 3.60 12.20 2.52
CA VAL A 68 3.05 12.38 3.88
C VAL A 68 2.66 11.06 4.51
N SER A 69 2.18 10.09 3.72
CA SER A 69 1.81 8.78 4.23
C SER A 69 1.84 7.69 3.16
N LEU A 70 2.24 6.50 3.59
CA LEU A 70 2.08 5.26 2.84
C LEU A 70 0.98 4.43 3.50
N ASP A 71 0.01 3.98 2.72
CA ASP A 71 -1.01 3.04 3.14
C ASP A 71 -1.00 1.79 2.25
N VAL A 72 -1.33 0.66 2.85
CA VAL A 72 -1.56 -0.60 2.14
C VAL A 72 -2.91 -1.12 2.60
N GLU A 73 -3.85 -1.17 1.67
CA GLU A 73 -5.23 -1.57 1.93
C GLU A 73 -5.52 -2.87 1.19
N ASP A 74 -5.83 -3.91 1.92
CA ASP A 74 -6.35 -5.14 1.34
C ASP A 74 -7.81 -4.93 0.88
N CYS A 75 -8.22 -5.63 -0.18
CA CYS A 75 -9.63 -5.71 -0.58
C CYS A 75 -10.48 -6.28 0.56
N GLN A 76 -11.77 -5.93 0.61
CA GLN A 76 -12.66 -6.35 1.70
C GLN A 76 -12.72 -7.88 1.90
N ASP A 77 -12.60 -8.63 0.81
CA ASP A 77 -12.61 -10.08 0.80
C ASP A 77 -11.21 -10.71 0.92
N LEU A 78 -10.14 -9.89 1.04
CA LEU A 78 -8.69 -10.20 1.12
C LEU A 78 -8.10 -11.06 -0.01
N LYS A 79 -8.89 -11.96 -0.60
CA LYS A 79 -8.51 -12.83 -1.71
C LYS A 79 -8.42 -12.04 -3.02
N SER A 80 -9.21 -10.97 -3.18
CA SER A 80 -9.26 -10.23 -4.45
C SER A 80 -8.12 -9.23 -4.63
N GLY A 81 -7.25 -9.03 -3.64
CA GLY A 81 -6.00 -8.29 -3.79
C GLY A 81 -5.82 -7.11 -2.83
N TYR A 82 -4.99 -6.15 -3.23
CA TYR A 82 -4.58 -5.03 -2.37
C TYR A 82 -4.15 -3.81 -3.17
N SER A 83 -4.17 -2.65 -2.52
CA SER A 83 -3.71 -1.37 -3.05
C SER A 83 -2.58 -0.81 -2.21
N ILE A 84 -1.51 -0.35 -2.87
CA ILE A 84 -0.43 0.43 -2.28
C ILE A 84 -0.68 1.90 -2.63
N ILE A 85 -0.77 2.76 -1.61
CA ILE A 85 -1.22 4.15 -1.74
C ILE A 85 -0.14 5.08 -1.18
N PHE A 86 0.50 5.83 -2.06
CA PHE A 86 1.42 6.90 -1.71
C PHE A 86 0.64 8.22 -1.67
N ASN A 87 0.57 8.87 -0.51
CA ASN A 87 -0.14 10.13 -0.34
C ASN A 87 0.87 11.26 -0.28
N PHE A 88 0.69 12.27 -1.12
CA PHE A 88 1.59 13.42 -1.24
C PHE A 88 0.88 14.69 -0.81
N SER A 89 1.63 15.55 -0.12
CA SER A 89 1.29 16.96 0.02
C SER A 89 1.42 17.69 -1.33
N PRO A 90 0.80 18.87 -1.51
CA PRO A 90 0.99 19.68 -2.70
C PRO A 90 2.48 19.93 -2.98
N ASN A 91 2.90 19.63 -4.21
CA ASN A 91 4.31 19.65 -4.61
C ASN A 91 4.46 20.21 -6.04
N PRO A 92 5.66 20.62 -6.47
CA PRO A 92 5.86 21.25 -7.78
C PRO A 92 5.91 20.25 -8.96
N TYR A 93 5.90 18.93 -8.71
CA TYR A 93 6.18 17.93 -9.74
C TYR A 93 4.92 17.40 -10.42
N PHE A 94 3.85 17.16 -9.67
CA PHE A 94 2.59 16.64 -10.20
C PHE A 94 1.37 17.19 -9.44
N GLU A 95 0.19 17.05 -10.05
CA GLU A 95 -1.08 17.49 -9.46
C GLU A 95 -1.67 16.49 -8.46
N ASP A 96 -1.36 15.19 -8.63
CA ASP A 96 -1.94 14.12 -7.83
C ASP A 96 -1.57 14.24 -6.35
N THR A 97 -2.56 14.11 -5.47
CA THR A 97 -2.32 13.98 -4.02
C THR A 97 -2.18 12.53 -3.59
N LYS A 98 -2.49 11.58 -4.49
CA LYS A 98 -2.38 10.13 -4.24
C LYS A 98 -1.94 9.40 -5.49
N LEU A 99 -0.90 8.59 -5.37
CA LEU A 99 -0.50 7.61 -6.37
C LEU A 99 -0.87 6.22 -5.85
N VAL A 100 -1.74 5.53 -6.56
CA VAL A 100 -2.28 4.23 -6.17
C VAL A 100 -1.82 3.19 -7.16
N LYS A 101 -1.32 2.07 -6.66
CA LYS A 101 -1.09 0.86 -7.44
C LYS A 101 -1.90 -0.27 -6.85
N THR A 102 -2.82 -0.82 -7.63
CA THR A 102 -3.75 -1.86 -7.20
C THR A 102 -3.45 -3.16 -7.93
N TYR A 103 -3.36 -4.23 -7.15
CA TYR A 103 -3.26 -5.60 -7.61
C TYR A 103 -4.59 -6.28 -7.32
N SER A 104 -5.24 -6.81 -8.35
CA SER A 104 -6.48 -7.55 -8.23
C SER A 104 -6.31 -8.98 -8.74
N PHE A 105 -6.72 -9.98 -7.97
CA PHE A 105 -6.60 -11.39 -8.34
C PHE A 105 -7.96 -11.96 -8.69
N THR A 106 -8.07 -12.66 -9.82
CA THR A 106 -9.27 -13.42 -10.16
C THR A 106 -9.25 -14.79 -9.49
N GLU A 107 -10.40 -15.47 -9.42
CA GLU A 107 -10.50 -16.85 -8.93
C GLU A 107 -9.62 -17.83 -9.72
N GLU A 108 -9.33 -17.52 -10.99
CA GLU A 108 -8.42 -18.28 -11.85
C GLU A 108 -6.93 -17.98 -11.59
N GLY A 109 -6.62 -17.11 -10.63
CA GLY A 109 -5.26 -16.69 -10.27
C GLY A 109 -4.65 -15.65 -11.21
N VAL A 110 -5.44 -15.03 -12.08
CA VAL A 110 -4.95 -13.98 -12.99
C VAL A 110 -4.84 -12.66 -12.23
N ALA A 111 -3.64 -12.07 -12.22
CA ALA A 111 -3.41 -10.76 -11.62
C ALA A 111 -3.67 -9.63 -12.62
N ASN A 112 -4.65 -8.79 -12.31
CA ASN A 112 -4.88 -7.51 -12.98
C ASN A 112 -4.18 -6.41 -12.19
N ILE A 113 -3.36 -5.60 -12.86
CA ILE A 113 -2.61 -4.51 -12.22
C ILE A 113 -3.07 -3.19 -12.80
N THR A 114 -3.50 -2.27 -11.93
CA THR A 114 -3.84 -0.89 -12.32
C THR A 114 -3.00 0.09 -11.51
N ALA A 115 -2.73 1.27 -12.09
CA ALA A 115 -1.95 2.31 -11.43
C ALA A 115 -2.45 3.70 -11.82
N THR A 116 -2.29 4.67 -10.93
CA THR A 116 -2.52 6.08 -11.24
C THR A 116 -1.62 6.53 -12.38
N THR A 117 -2.21 7.08 -13.44
CA THR A 117 -1.46 7.83 -14.46
C THR A 117 -1.09 9.19 -13.90
N ILE A 118 0.20 9.43 -13.68
CA ILE A 118 0.70 10.64 -13.03
C ILE A 118 0.48 11.87 -13.93
N LYS A 119 -0.10 12.92 -13.36
CA LYS A 119 -0.31 14.23 -13.99
C LYS A 119 0.85 15.16 -13.66
N TRP A 120 1.94 15.00 -14.40
CA TRP A 120 3.12 15.84 -14.27
C TRP A 120 2.81 17.30 -14.60
N LYS A 121 3.39 18.22 -13.83
CA LYS A 121 3.35 19.65 -14.09
C LYS A 121 4.42 20.02 -15.11
N GLU A 122 4.17 21.11 -15.84
CA GLU A 122 5.14 21.71 -16.76
C GLU A 122 6.35 22.33 -16.04
#